data_AF-A0A2N4UMK4-F1
#
_entry.id   AF-A0A2N4UMK4-F1
#
_cell.length_a   1.000
_cell.length_b   1.000
_cell.length_c   1.000
_cell.angle_alpha   90.00
_cell.angle_beta   90.00
_cell.angle_gamma   90.00
#
_symmetry.space_group_name_H-M   'P 1'
#
loop_
_entity.id
_entity.type
_entity.pdbx_description
1 polymer ?
#
loop_
_entity_poly.entity_id
_entity_poly.type
_entity_poly.pdbx_seq_one_letter_code
_entity_poly.pdbx_strand_id
1 'polypeptide(L)'
;MRINPRLFDEDTATQKEILEHFEYENELSRRHCSYVHFMSELFKSPDSYRSIDDPKYRQPTGNEIKEVFEHLASLHSKSVVCKMLGIKSKTNPTQTINRWISEESEIPYSAWRMLLILDGRVVQTNRLITADGDKPWTKFYE
;
A
#
# COMPACT_ATOMS: atom_id res chain seq x y z
N MET A 1 -19.74 1.70 12.42
CA MET A 1 -18.63 0.88 12.96
C MET A 1 -19.24 -0.23 13.79
N ARG A 2 -19.00 -1.51 13.45
CA ARG A 2 -19.47 -2.64 14.29
C ARG A 2 -18.38 -2.92 15.33
N ILE A 3 -18.65 -2.57 16.58
CA ILE A 3 -17.79 -2.98 17.71
C ILE A 3 -17.96 -4.49 17.89
N ASN A 4 -16.88 -5.23 18.10
CA ASN A 4 -16.95 -6.64 18.44
C ASN A 4 -17.26 -6.76 19.94
N PRO A 5 -18.49 -7.13 20.35
CA PRO A 5 -18.89 -7.12 21.76
C PRO A 5 -18.14 -8.16 22.59
N ARG A 6 -17.58 -9.20 21.97
CA ARG A 6 -16.80 -10.23 22.67
C ARG A 6 -15.55 -9.68 23.34
N LEU A 7 -15.03 -8.54 22.87
CA LEU A 7 -13.87 -7.88 23.47
C LEU A 7 -14.12 -7.45 24.92
N PHE A 8 -15.37 -7.23 25.32
CA PHE A 8 -15.72 -6.88 26.69
C PHE A 8 -15.67 -8.08 27.64
N ASP A 9 -15.72 -9.31 27.11
CA ASP A 9 -15.73 -10.55 27.88
C ASP A 9 -14.31 -11.13 28.08
N GLU A 10 -13.31 -10.60 27.38
CA GLU A 10 -11.90 -11.02 27.50
C GLU A 10 -11.29 -10.59 28.84
N ASP A 11 -10.26 -11.30 29.30
CA ASP A 11 -9.57 -10.95 30.54
C ASP A 11 -8.73 -9.66 30.41
N THR A 12 -8.39 -9.06 31.56
CA THR A 12 -7.67 -7.78 31.61
C THR A 12 -6.30 -7.83 30.89
N ALA A 13 -5.60 -8.97 30.92
CA ALA A 13 -4.31 -9.09 30.26
C ALA A 13 -4.47 -9.07 28.74
N THR A 14 -5.44 -9.83 28.22
CA THR A 14 -5.79 -9.83 26.79
C THR A 14 -6.29 -8.46 26.32
N GLN A 15 -7.17 -7.80 27.08
CA GLN A 15 -7.65 -6.45 26.73
C GLN A 15 -6.49 -5.44 26.66
N LYS A 16 -5.52 -5.54 27.58
CA LYS A 16 -4.33 -4.68 27.58
C LYS A 16 -3.45 -4.93 26.37
N GLU A 17 -3.19 -6.19 26.01
CA GLU A 17 -2.41 -6.54 24.80
C GLU A 17 -3.06 -5.99 23.53
N ILE A 18 -4.39 -6.12 23.40
CA ILE A 18 -5.15 -5.56 22.27
C ILE A 18 -4.98 -4.04 22.19
N LEU A 19 -5.06 -3.34 23.33
CA LEU A 19 -4.88 -1.90 23.37
C LEU A 19 -3.45 -1.49 22.96
N GLU A 20 -2.43 -2.18 23.48
CA GLU A 20 -1.03 -1.90 23.14
C GLU A 20 -0.77 -2.09 21.63
N HIS A 21 -1.30 -3.16 21.04
CA HIS A 21 -1.22 -3.39 19.59
C HIS A 21 -1.94 -2.31 18.79
N PHE A 22 -3.16 -1.95 19.20
CA PHE A 22 -3.94 -0.90 18.55
C PHE A 22 -3.21 0.44 18.57
N GLU A 23 -2.68 0.87 19.73
CA GLU A 23 -1.99 2.15 19.86
C GLU A 23 -0.74 2.20 18.97
N TYR A 24 0.03 1.10 18.93
CA TYR A 24 1.21 0.99 18.09
C TYR A 24 0.88 1.06 16.59
N GLU A 25 -0.07 0.25 16.12
CA GLU A 25 -0.49 0.24 14.71
C GLU A 25 -1.17 1.55 14.29
N ASN A 26 -1.91 2.18 15.20
CA ASN A 26 -2.53 3.48 14.97
C ASN A 26 -1.47 4.57 14.78
N GLU A 27 -0.41 4.57 15.59
CA GLU A 27 0.70 5.51 15.41
C GLU A 27 1.44 5.28 14.09
N LEU A 28 1.73 4.03 13.73
CA LEU A 28 2.33 3.70 12.43
C LEU A 28 1.45 4.16 11.25
N SER A 29 0.15 3.90 11.33
CA SER A 29 -0.82 4.30 10.30
C SER A 29 -0.91 5.83 10.16
N ARG A 30 -0.92 6.56 11.29
CA ARG A 30 -0.94 8.02 11.30
C ARG A 30 0.32 8.61 10.69
N ARG A 31 1.49 8.02 10.99
CA ARG A 31 2.77 8.40 10.37
C ARG A 31 2.75 8.16 8.86
N HIS A 32 2.25 7.01 8.42
CA HIS A 32 2.11 6.68 7.00
C HIS A 32 1.26 7.71 6.26
N CYS A 33 0.08 8.02 6.78
CA CYS A 33 -0.78 9.08 6.23
C CYS A 33 -0.06 10.42 6.15
N SER A 34 0.70 10.77 7.19
CA SER A 34 1.44 12.03 7.22
C SER A 34 2.54 12.07 6.15
N TYR A 35 3.28 10.96 5.97
CA TYR A 35 4.32 10.86 4.94
C TYR A 35 3.72 11.01 3.54
N VAL A 36 2.66 10.26 3.23
CA VAL A 36 2.00 10.30 1.92
C VAL A 36 1.49 11.71 1.61
N HIS A 37 0.82 12.38 2.54
CA HIS A 37 0.11 13.63 2.24
C HIS A 37 0.94 14.91 2.41
N PHE A 38 1.97 14.89 3.26
CA PHE A 38 2.71 16.11 3.62
C PHE A 38 4.21 16.03 3.32
N MET A 39 4.77 14.84 3.12
CA MET A 39 6.19 14.68 2.79
C MET A 39 6.42 14.33 1.33
N SER A 40 5.44 13.68 0.68
CA SER A 40 5.49 13.41 -0.76
C SER A 40 4.86 14.55 -1.58
N GLU A 41 5.29 14.71 -2.83
CA GLU A 41 4.63 15.60 -3.79
C GLU A 41 3.34 14.97 -4.35
N LEU A 42 2.42 14.57 -3.47
CA LEU A 42 1.21 13.81 -3.82
C LEU A 42 0.39 14.50 -4.93
N PHE A 43 0.36 15.82 -4.96
CA PHE A 43 -0.35 16.63 -5.95
C PHE A 43 0.19 16.48 -7.39
N LYS A 44 1.40 15.94 -7.56
CA LYS A 44 1.99 15.61 -8.87
C LYS A 44 1.90 14.12 -9.20
N SER A 45 1.20 13.33 -8.38
CA SER A 45 1.15 11.88 -8.57
C SER A 45 0.49 11.54 -9.90
N PRO A 46 1.06 10.60 -10.67
CA PRO A 46 0.45 10.14 -11.90
C PRO A 46 -0.85 9.38 -11.62
N ASP A 47 -1.71 9.33 -12.64
CA ASP A 47 -2.97 8.59 -12.58
C ASP A 47 -2.81 7.09 -12.30
N SER A 48 -1.61 6.53 -12.53
CA SER A 48 -1.32 5.15 -12.14
C SER A 48 -1.28 4.91 -10.62
N TYR A 49 -1.23 5.96 -9.79
CA TYR A 49 -1.25 5.84 -8.33
C TYR A 49 -2.68 5.76 -7.77
N ARG A 50 -3.68 6.03 -8.62
CA ARG A 50 -5.09 5.97 -8.25
C ARG A 50 -5.51 4.55 -7.90
N SER A 51 -6.68 4.45 -7.28
CA SER A 51 -7.31 3.15 -7.07
C SER A 51 -7.71 2.53 -8.40
N ILE A 52 -7.65 1.20 -8.53
CA ILE A 52 -8.09 0.49 -9.75
C ILE A 52 -9.54 0.80 -10.17
N ASP A 53 -10.41 1.08 -9.20
CA ASP A 53 -11.81 1.44 -9.45
C ASP A 53 -12.04 2.92 -9.81
N ASP A 54 -11.00 3.76 -9.76
CA ASP A 54 -11.08 5.17 -10.18
C ASP A 54 -11.13 5.22 -11.72
N PRO A 55 -12.10 5.88 -12.35
CA PRO A 55 -12.22 5.95 -13.81
C PRO A 55 -10.99 6.51 -14.53
N LYS A 56 -10.20 7.34 -13.83
CA LYS A 56 -8.96 7.92 -14.37
C LYS A 56 -7.75 7.02 -14.18
N TYR A 57 -7.87 5.89 -13.46
CA TYR A 57 -6.76 4.97 -13.29
C TYR A 57 -6.24 4.48 -14.64
N ARG A 58 -4.91 4.44 -14.76
CA ARG A 58 -4.20 3.79 -15.85
C ARG A 58 -3.11 2.87 -15.32
N GLN A 59 -2.67 1.91 -16.13
CA GLN A 59 -1.49 1.11 -15.79
C GLN A 59 -0.24 2.01 -15.64
N PRO A 60 0.70 1.64 -14.74
CA PRO A 60 1.95 2.35 -14.63
C PRO A 60 2.85 2.09 -15.83
N THR A 61 3.64 3.09 -16.20
CA THR A 61 4.70 2.92 -17.22
C THR A 61 5.93 2.25 -16.61
N GLY A 62 6.80 1.68 -17.45
CA GLY A 62 8.06 1.09 -17.02
C GLY A 62 8.96 2.07 -16.24
N ASN A 63 8.94 3.35 -16.63
CA ASN A 63 9.68 4.41 -15.94
C ASN A 63 9.11 4.70 -14.54
N GLU A 64 7.79 4.73 -14.37
CA GLU A 64 7.16 4.92 -13.06
C GLU A 64 7.49 3.74 -12.13
N ILE A 65 7.44 2.51 -12.65
CA ILE A 65 7.81 1.31 -11.90
C ILE A 65 9.27 1.40 -11.46
N LYS A 66 10.17 1.79 -12.37
CA LYS A 66 11.59 1.95 -12.10
C LYS A 66 11.86 3.00 -11.03
N GLU A 67 11.22 4.17 -11.12
CA GLU A 67 11.40 5.26 -10.15
C GLU A 67 11.07 4.78 -8.73
N VAL A 68 9.87 4.23 -8.53
CA VAL A 68 9.40 3.80 -7.21
C VAL A 68 10.25 2.62 -6.70
N PHE A 69 10.57 1.67 -7.57
CA PHE A 69 11.40 0.51 -7.21
C PHE A 69 12.81 0.92 -6.79
N GLU A 70 13.48 1.79 -7.54
CA GLU A 70 14.84 2.23 -7.25
C GLU A 70 14.88 3.12 -6.00
N HIS A 71 13.86 3.96 -5.78
CA HIS A 71 13.75 4.75 -4.54
C HIS A 71 13.68 3.83 -3.31
N LEU A 72 12.75 2.87 -3.29
CA LEU A 72 12.62 1.93 -2.18
C LEU A 72 13.86 1.03 -2.03
N ALA A 73 14.48 0.65 -3.15
CA ALA A 73 15.72 -0.14 -3.14
C ALA A 73 16.91 0.63 -2.59
N SER A 74 16.92 1.98 -2.66
CA SER A 74 17.96 2.80 -2.04
C SER A 74 17.97 2.72 -0.50
N LEU A 75 16.82 2.37 0.10
CA LEU A 75 16.65 2.24 1.56
C LEU A 75 16.85 0.80 2.08
N HIS A 76 16.57 -0.22 1.25
CA HIS A 76 16.56 -1.63 1.68
C HIS A 76 17.43 -2.60 0.88
N SER A 77 17.81 -2.27 -0.36
CA SER A 77 18.28 -3.15 -1.45
C SER A 77 17.18 -3.76 -2.33
N LYS A 78 17.50 -3.95 -3.62
CA LYS A 78 16.62 -4.55 -4.64
C LYS A 78 16.06 -5.92 -4.24
N SER A 79 16.88 -6.77 -3.62
CA SER A 79 16.49 -8.11 -3.20
C SER A 79 15.43 -8.08 -2.09
N VAL A 80 15.57 -7.15 -1.13
CA VAL A 80 14.60 -6.98 -0.05
C VAL A 80 13.26 -6.49 -0.61
N VAL A 81 13.28 -5.52 -1.52
CA VAL A 81 12.06 -5.02 -2.18
C VAL A 81 11.34 -6.14 -2.95
N CYS A 82 12.08 -6.99 -3.67
CA CYS A 82 11.49 -8.16 -4.35
C CYS A 82 10.79 -9.09 -3.34
N LYS A 83 11.39 -9.35 -2.18
CA LYS A 83 10.80 -10.17 -1.12
C LYS A 83 9.54 -9.55 -0.53
N MET A 84 9.51 -8.22 -0.35
CA MET A 84 8.32 -7.49 0.11
C MET A 84 7.15 -7.66 -0.86
N LEU A 85 7.41 -7.75 -2.16
CA LEU A 85 6.42 -8.05 -3.19
C LEU A 85 6.10 -9.56 -3.34
N GLY A 86 6.69 -10.42 -2.49
CA GLY A 86 6.51 -11.87 -2.58
C GLY A 86 7.22 -12.53 -3.76
N ILE A 87 8.08 -11.80 -4.49
CA ILE A 87 8.85 -12.32 -5.62
C ILE A 87 10.02 -13.15 -5.08
N LYS A 88 9.87 -14.48 -5.19
CA LYS A 88 10.88 -15.45 -4.73
C LYS A 88 11.58 -16.06 -5.94
N SER A 89 12.80 -15.62 -6.22
CA SER A 89 13.68 -16.26 -7.21
C SER A 89 14.99 -16.67 -6.56
N LYS A 90 15.45 -17.89 -6.86
CA LYS A 90 16.71 -18.43 -6.34
C LYS A 90 17.94 -17.88 -7.07
N THR A 91 17.78 -17.43 -8.31
CA THR A 91 18.89 -17.06 -9.21
C THR A 91 18.90 -15.58 -9.55
N ASN A 92 17.74 -14.98 -9.85
CA ASN A 92 17.64 -13.56 -10.15
C ASN A 92 16.32 -12.96 -9.63
N PRO A 93 16.31 -12.41 -8.39
CA PRO A 93 15.10 -11.84 -7.78
C PRO A 93 14.54 -10.63 -8.53
N THR A 94 15.35 -9.91 -9.30
CA THR A 94 14.92 -8.70 -10.00
C THR A 94 14.39 -8.96 -11.40
N GLN A 95 14.49 -10.19 -11.93
CA GLN A 95 14.08 -10.50 -13.31
C GLN A 95 12.63 -10.10 -13.59
N THR A 96 11.69 -10.47 -12.70
CA THR A 96 10.28 -10.13 -12.86
C THR A 96 10.06 -8.62 -12.90
N ILE A 97 10.70 -7.87 -11.99
CA ILE A 97 10.58 -6.42 -11.95
C ILE A 97 11.20 -5.78 -13.19
N ASN A 98 12.34 -6.30 -13.67
CA ASN A 98 12.97 -5.79 -14.89
C ASN A 98 12.07 -5.97 -16.11
N ARG A 99 11.31 -7.07 -16.21
CA ARG A 99 10.32 -7.28 -17.28
C ARG A 99 9.13 -6.32 -17.20
N TRP A 100 8.77 -5.90 -15.99
CA TRP A 100 7.77 -4.84 -15.79
C TRP A 100 8.33 -3.47 -16.19
N ILE A 101 9.59 -3.18 -15.82
CA ILE A 101 10.29 -1.94 -16.18
C ILE A 101 10.53 -1.83 -17.70
N SER A 102 10.85 -2.94 -18.38
CA SER A 102 11.02 -2.97 -19.83
C SER A 102 9.70 -3.06 -20.60
N GLU A 103 8.56 -3.10 -19.89
CA GLU A 103 7.22 -3.24 -20.47
C GLU A 103 7.03 -4.52 -21.30
N GLU A 104 7.90 -5.54 -21.11
CA GLU A 104 7.74 -6.89 -21.67
C GLU A 104 6.55 -7.65 -21.06
N SER A 105 6.13 -7.24 -19.87
CA SER A 105 4.94 -7.75 -19.20
C SER A 105 4.36 -6.67 -18.29
N GLU A 106 3.04 -6.67 -18.13
CA GLU A 106 2.37 -5.74 -17.22
C GLU A 106 2.60 -6.13 -15.75
N ILE A 107 2.79 -5.14 -14.89
CA ILE A 107 2.77 -5.34 -13.44
C ILE A 107 1.31 -5.52 -12.98
N PRO A 108 0.98 -6.57 -12.21
CA PRO A 108 -0.35 -6.69 -11.61
C PRO A 108 -0.65 -5.50 -10.68
N TYR A 109 -1.88 -4.98 -10.71
CA TYR A 109 -2.28 -3.85 -9.86
C TYR A 109 -1.98 -4.09 -8.38
N SER A 110 -2.17 -5.30 -7.86
CA SER A 110 -1.87 -5.63 -6.47
C SER A 110 -0.39 -5.46 -6.12
N ALA A 111 0.52 -5.85 -7.02
CA ALA A 111 1.96 -5.68 -6.85
C ALA A 111 2.35 -4.21 -6.94
N TRP A 112 1.79 -3.47 -7.91
CA TRP A 112 2.01 -2.04 -8.06
C TRP A 112 1.53 -1.25 -6.84
N ARG A 113 0.30 -1.55 -6.39
CA ARG A 113 -0.29 -0.91 -5.22
C ARG A 113 0.53 -1.17 -3.97
N MET A 114 0.99 -2.41 -3.77
CA MET A 114 1.88 -2.76 -2.65
C MET A 114 3.20 -1.97 -2.70
N LEU A 115 3.81 -1.85 -3.88
CA LEU A 115 5.05 -1.09 -4.05
C LEU A 115 4.85 0.39 -3.67
N LEU A 116 3.76 1.01 -4.14
CA LEU A 116 3.42 2.39 -3.78
C LEU A 116 3.14 2.60 -2.29
N ILE A 117 2.52 1.63 -1.62
CA ILE A 117 2.26 1.70 -0.18
C ILE A 117 3.57 1.64 0.59
N LEU A 118 4.44 0.68 0.26
CA LEU A 118 5.74 0.51 0.91
C LEU A 118 6.66 1.71 0.69
N ASP A 119 6.59 2.34 -0.47
CA ASP A 119 7.35 3.55 -0.80
C ASP A 119 6.75 4.85 -0.23
N GLY A 120 5.58 4.78 0.43
CA GLY A 120 4.94 5.95 1.02
C GLY A 120 4.30 6.90 -0.01
N ARG A 121 3.91 6.39 -1.17
CA ARG A 121 3.27 7.16 -2.26
C ARG A 121 1.74 7.18 -2.12
N VAL A 122 1.15 6.17 -1.49
CA VAL A 122 -0.31 6.02 -1.34
C VAL A 122 -0.70 5.38 -0.01
N VAL A 123 -1.88 5.72 0.50
CA VAL A 123 -2.43 5.12 1.73
C VAL A 123 -3.16 3.81 1.42
N GLN A 124 -2.93 2.77 2.22
CA GLN A 124 -3.74 1.55 2.20
C GLN A 124 -5.02 1.79 2.99
N THR A 125 -6.17 1.57 2.35
CA THR A 125 -7.49 1.73 2.96
C THR A 125 -8.31 0.45 2.81
N ASN A 126 -9.16 0.17 3.80
CA ASN A 126 -10.09 -0.95 3.68
C ASN A 126 -11.15 -0.67 2.59
N ARG A 127 -11.70 -1.75 2.02
CA ARG A 127 -12.76 -1.70 0.99
C ARG A 127 -14.09 -2.19 1.56
N LEU A 128 -14.35 -1.94 2.84
CA LEU A 128 -15.54 -2.40 3.55
C LEU A 128 -16.67 -1.39 3.40
N ILE A 129 -17.74 -1.80 2.74
CA ILE A 129 -18.97 -0.99 2.64
C ILE A 129 -19.50 -0.73 4.06
N THR A 130 -19.92 0.52 4.34
CA THR A 130 -20.48 0.87 5.65
C THR A 130 -21.86 0.22 5.84
N ALA A 131 -22.38 0.27 7.08
CA ALA A 131 -23.74 -0.21 7.34
C ALA A 131 -24.81 0.54 6.53
N ASP A 132 -24.52 1.79 6.17
CA ASP A 132 -25.40 2.68 5.42
C ASP A 132 -25.25 2.50 3.89
N GLY A 133 -24.38 1.59 3.44
CA GLY A 133 -24.13 1.32 2.03
C GLY A 133 -23.04 2.19 1.40
N ASP A 134 -22.39 3.07 2.16
CA ASP A 134 -21.36 3.96 1.64
C ASP A 134 -20.09 3.19 1.28
N LYS A 135 -19.36 3.74 0.31
CA LYS A 135 -18.02 3.29 -0.10
C LYS A 135 -17.01 4.39 0.20
N PRO A 136 -16.54 4.57 1.46
CA PRO A 136 -15.75 5.74 1.85
C PRO A 136 -14.49 5.95 1.01
N TRP A 137 -13.88 4.88 0.49
CA TRP A 137 -12.69 4.94 -0.35
C TRP A 137 -12.91 5.58 -1.72
N THR A 138 -14.16 5.71 -2.19
CA THR A 138 -14.50 6.32 -3.48
C THR A 138 -14.77 7.82 -3.38
N LYS A 139 -14.66 8.42 -2.20
CA LYS A 139 -15.03 9.83 -1.94
C LYS A 139 -14.42 10.84 -2.92
N PHE A 140 -13.25 10.53 -3.48
CA PHE A 140 -12.49 11.40 -4.39
C PHE A 140 -12.27 10.80 -5.78
N TYR A 141 -13.05 9.80 -6.17
CA TYR A 141 -13.02 9.32 -7.56
C TYR A 141 -13.81 10.33 -8.38
N GLU A 142 -13.10 11.12 -9.20
CA GLU A 142 -13.66 12.12 -10.09
C GLU A 142 -13.72 11.60 -11.53
#